data_AF-A0A1G2LC48-F1
#
_entry.id   AF-A0A1G2LC48-F1
#
_cell.length_a   1.000
_cell.length_b   1.000
_cell.length_c   1.000
_cell.angle_alpha   90.00
_cell.angle_beta   90.00
_cell.angle_gamma   90.00
#
_symmetry.space_group_name_H-M   'P 1'
#
loop_
_entity.id
_entity.type
_entity.pdbx_description
1 polymer ?
#
loop_
_entity_poly.entity_id
_entity_poly.type
_entity_poly.pdbx_seq_one_letter_code
_entity_poly.pdbx_strand_id
1 'polypeptide(L)'
;MKIAAIVVGITVVFAALAWIWFLNACEDDWCAVFGWQKAKLVTDFESCVRFGFGVFLSYPPQCAAGGRTYIQDIGNELEKRDLIRIARPRPGDTVSSPLAIEGEARGAWFFEASFPAYIFDADGNKLGVTPAEARGEWMTGDFVPFRAVLEFKRPATERGTLILKKDNPSGLPEHDDELRVPIRFRTPQGSAGH
;
A
#
# COMPACT_ATOMS: atom_id res chain seq x y z
N MET A 1 13.76 62.65 2.43
CA MET A 1 14.12 61.61 3.42
C MET A 1 12.89 60.90 4.01
N LYS A 2 11.85 61.60 4.49
CA LYS A 2 10.66 60.96 5.09
C LYS A 2 9.84 60.07 4.13
N ILE A 3 9.65 60.50 2.88
CA ILE A 3 8.90 59.73 1.86
C ILE A 3 9.64 58.44 1.48
N ALA A 4 10.97 58.50 1.32
CA ALA A 4 11.79 57.33 1.02
C ALA A 4 11.72 56.27 2.13
N ALA A 5 11.74 56.69 3.40
CA ALA A 5 11.60 55.77 4.54
C ALA A 5 10.21 55.11 4.59
N ILE A 6 9.15 55.84 4.24
CA ILE A 6 7.77 55.31 4.18
C ILE A 6 7.65 54.29 3.05
N VAL A 7 8.17 54.60 1.85
CA VAL A 7 8.14 53.68 0.70
C VAL A 7 8.91 52.40 1.01
N VAL A 8 10.10 52.51 1.60
CA VAL A 8 10.88 51.33 2.02
C VAL A 8 10.11 50.51 3.06
N GLY A 9 9.53 51.14 4.07
CA GLY A 9 8.70 50.45 5.08
C GLY A 9 7.53 49.68 4.47
N ILE A 10 6.82 50.30 3.52
CA ILE A 10 5.70 49.67 2.81
C ILE A 10 6.19 48.46 1.99
N THR A 11 7.28 48.60 1.24
CA THR A 11 7.83 47.49 0.42
C THR A 11 8.25 46.29 1.27
N VAL A 12 8.83 46.52 2.46
CA VAL A 12 9.21 45.44 3.38
C VAL A 12 7.98 44.73 3.92
N VAL A 13 6.92 45.47 4.27
CA VAL A 13 5.67 44.88 4.75
C VAL A 13 5.00 44.05 3.66
N PHE A 14 4.92 44.56 2.42
CA PHE A 14 4.37 43.78 1.30
C PHE A 14 5.20 42.54 0.99
N ALA A 15 6.53 42.62 1.03
CA ALA A 15 7.39 41.46 0.86
C ALA A 15 7.18 40.42 1.98
N ALA A 16 7.05 40.86 3.23
CA ALA A 16 6.76 39.96 4.36
C ALA A 16 5.38 39.32 4.25
N LEU A 17 4.35 40.08 3.83
CA LEU A 17 2.99 39.56 3.62
C LEU A 17 2.94 38.59 2.43
N ALA A 18 3.64 38.89 1.33
CA ALA A 18 3.75 38.00 0.18
C ALA A 18 4.50 36.71 0.55
N TRP A 19 5.53 36.79 1.38
CA TRP A 19 6.26 35.63 1.91
C TRP A 19 5.37 34.78 2.84
N ILE A 20 4.64 35.42 3.75
CA ILE A 20 3.67 34.74 4.64
C ILE A 20 2.56 34.08 3.83
N TRP A 21 2.05 34.75 2.79
CA TRP A 21 1.05 34.19 1.90
C TRP A 21 1.61 33.01 1.10
N PHE A 22 2.80 33.12 0.53
CA PHE A 22 3.48 32.02 -0.19
C PHE A 22 3.68 30.78 0.71
N LEU A 23 4.09 30.97 1.97
CA LEU A 23 4.24 29.89 2.93
C LEU A 23 2.90 29.22 3.31
N ASN A 24 1.79 29.95 3.27
CA ASN A 24 0.45 29.44 3.63
C ASN A 24 -0.36 28.93 2.43
N ALA A 25 -0.07 29.39 1.22
CA ALA A 25 -0.82 29.06 0.00
C ALA A 25 -0.27 27.82 -0.72
N CYS A 26 0.82 27.22 -0.25
CA CYS A 26 1.38 26.03 -0.87
C CYS A 26 0.84 24.75 -0.24
N GLU A 27 -0.05 24.08 -0.97
CA GLU A 27 -0.72 22.83 -0.58
C GLU A 27 0.00 21.57 -1.10
N ASP A 28 1.09 21.73 -1.84
CA ASP A 28 1.84 20.63 -2.47
C ASP A 28 3.04 20.14 -1.64
N ASP A 29 3.38 18.86 -1.79
CA ASP A 29 4.43 18.14 -1.05
C ASP A 29 5.84 18.82 -1.08
N TRP A 30 6.13 19.66 -2.09
CA TRP A 30 7.42 20.33 -2.25
C TRP A 30 7.64 21.53 -1.31
N CYS A 31 6.59 22.02 -0.64
CA CYS A 31 6.65 23.19 0.24
C CYS A 31 6.91 22.88 1.72
N ALA A 32 6.85 21.61 2.11
CA ALA A 32 7.11 21.20 3.48
C ALA A 32 8.62 21.10 3.74
N VAL A 33 9.28 22.24 3.96
CA VAL A 33 10.72 22.31 4.25
C VAL A 33 11.02 21.82 5.67
N PHE A 34 10.13 22.08 6.63
CA PHE A 34 10.33 21.73 8.03
C PHE A 34 9.63 20.42 8.42
N GLY A 35 10.23 19.68 9.36
CA GLY A 35 9.69 18.41 9.85
C GLY A 35 8.27 18.51 10.43
N TRP A 36 7.91 19.64 11.06
CA TRP A 36 6.57 19.85 11.60
C TRP A 36 5.52 20.11 10.50
N GLN A 37 5.90 20.68 9.36
CA GLN A 37 5.01 20.84 8.20
C GLN A 37 4.73 19.47 7.59
N LYS A 38 5.79 18.69 7.34
CA LYS A 38 5.68 17.31 6.85
C LYS A 38 4.80 16.46 7.76
N ALA A 39 4.99 16.57 9.08
CA ALA A 39 4.20 15.82 10.06
C ALA A 39 2.69 16.14 10.00
N LYS A 40 2.30 17.38 9.67
CA LYS A 40 0.89 17.74 9.49
C LYS A 40 0.26 17.13 8.24
N LEU A 41 1.06 16.83 7.22
CA LEU A 41 0.60 16.22 5.96
C LEU A 41 0.52 14.69 6.02
N VAL A 42 1.00 14.05 7.10
CA VAL A 42 0.93 12.59 7.25
C VAL A 42 -0.48 12.14 7.59
N THR A 43 -1.09 11.37 6.69
CA THR A 43 -2.44 10.81 6.84
C THR A 43 -2.44 9.29 7.07
N ASP A 44 -1.38 8.60 6.64
CA ASP A 44 -1.25 7.15 6.68
C ASP A 44 0.21 6.70 6.81
N PHE A 45 0.45 5.39 6.92
CA PHE A 45 1.80 4.84 7.02
C PHE A 45 2.65 5.19 5.79
N GLU A 46 2.07 5.14 4.60
CA GLU A 46 2.77 5.38 3.34
C GLU A 46 3.26 6.82 3.22
N SER A 47 2.42 7.80 3.55
CA SER A 47 2.80 9.21 3.61
C SER A 47 3.85 9.44 4.71
N CYS A 48 3.75 8.77 5.86
CA CYS A 48 4.75 8.85 6.93
C CYS A 48 6.14 8.44 6.42
N VAL A 49 6.24 7.30 5.73
CA VAL A 49 7.48 6.83 5.13
C VAL A 49 7.94 7.74 3.99
N ARG A 50 7.03 8.18 3.11
CA ARG A 50 7.33 9.09 1.98
C ARG A 50 7.94 10.41 2.44
N PHE A 51 7.49 10.95 3.57
CA PHE A 51 8.04 12.17 4.16
C PHE A 51 9.38 11.98 4.91
N GLY A 52 9.86 10.74 5.02
CA GLY A 52 11.17 10.39 5.58
C GLY A 52 11.18 10.24 7.10
N PHE A 53 10.03 10.01 7.72
CA PHE A 53 9.96 9.72 9.16
C PHE A 53 10.47 8.30 9.47
N GLY A 54 10.93 8.10 10.71
CA GLY A 54 11.51 6.83 11.14
C GLY A 54 10.49 5.70 11.19
N VAL A 55 10.87 4.54 10.64
CA VAL A 55 10.11 3.28 10.71
C VAL A 55 10.69 2.41 11.81
N PHE A 56 9.84 1.88 12.70
CA PHE A 56 10.24 0.98 13.77
C PHE A 56 10.49 -0.44 13.22
N LEU A 57 11.41 -1.16 13.87
CA LEU A 57 11.69 -2.58 13.61
C LEU A 57 10.61 -3.48 14.25
N SER A 58 9.35 -3.25 13.88
CA SER A 58 8.18 -4.02 14.34
C SER A 58 7.48 -4.71 13.17
N TYR A 59 6.64 -5.70 13.49
CA TYR A 59 5.70 -6.27 12.52
C TYR A 59 4.28 -6.29 13.11
N PRO A 60 3.29 -5.59 12.51
CA PRO A 60 3.39 -4.78 11.29
C PRO A 60 4.37 -3.59 11.42
N PRO A 61 4.95 -3.10 10.31
CA PRO A 61 5.76 -1.89 10.32
C PRO A 61 4.97 -0.68 10.85
N GLN A 62 5.64 0.14 11.65
CA GLN A 62 5.06 1.34 12.24
C GLN A 62 5.95 2.54 11.93
N CYS A 63 5.35 3.70 11.69
CA CYS A 63 6.04 4.95 11.43
C CYS A 63 5.51 6.04 12.36
N ALA A 64 6.38 6.87 12.94
CA ALA A 64 5.97 7.94 13.86
C ALA A 64 6.24 9.34 13.27
N ALA A 65 5.21 10.18 13.27
CA ALA A 65 5.29 11.56 12.82
C ALA A 65 4.36 12.45 13.66
N GLY A 66 4.83 13.64 14.06
CA GLY A 66 4.00 14.63 14.77
C GLY A 66 3.39 14.13 16.09
N GLY A 67 4.04 13.20 16.78
CA GLY A 67 3.53 12.59 18.02
C GLY A 67 2.45 11.52 17.81
N ARG A 68 2.19 11.09 16.57
CA ARG A 68 1.26 10.01 16.21
C ARG A 68 2.03 8.84 15.60
N THR A 69 1.49 7.64 15.75
CA THR A 69 2.00 6.42 15.12
C THR A 69 1.03 5.94 14.05
N TYR A 70 1.58 5.59 12.89
CA TYR A 70 0.88 5.07 11.73
C TYR A 70 1.33 3.64 11.51
N ILE A 71 0.38 2.72 11.38
CA ILE A 71 0.64 1.28 11.23
C ILE A 71 0.38 0.90 9.77
N GLN A 72 1.28 0.13 9.18
CA GLN A 72 1.07 -0.38 7.82
C GLN A 72 -0.15 -1.30 7.78
N ASP A 73 -0.98 -1.14 6.75
CA ASP A 73 -2.06 -2.08 6.46
C ASP A 73 -1.47 -3.38 5.90
N ILE A 74 -1.68 -4.47 6.64
CA ILE A 74 -1.25 -5.83 6.28
C ILE A 74 -2.43 -6.74 5.92
N GLY A 75 -3.64 -6.18 5.77
CA GLY A 75 -4.87 -6.94 5.61
C GLY A 75 -5.11 -7.87 6.80
N ASN A 76 -5.43 -9.13 6.51
CA ASN A 76 -5.69 -10.14 7.54
C ASN A 76 -4.53 -11.15 7.70
N GLU A 77 -3.30 -10.77 7.31
CA GLU A 77 -2.16 -11.68 7.32
C GLU A 77 -1.91 -12.34 8.70
N LEU A 78 -2.03 -11.58 9.79
CA LEU A 78 -1.83 -12.14 11.14
C LEU A 78 -2.93 -13.13 11.55
N GLU A 79 -4.15 -12.95 11.06
CA GLU A 79 -5.27 -13.86 11.32
C GLU A 79 -5.09 -15.19 10.58
N LYS A 80 -4.40 -15.16 9.43
CA LYS A 80 -4.21 -16.32 8.56
C LYS A 80 -2.84 -16.97 8.68
N ARG A 81 -1.93 -16.43 9.49
CA ARG A 81 -0.53 -16.88 9.62
C ARG A 81 -0.35 -18.39 9.88
N ASP A 82 -1.34 -19.02 10.50
CA ASP A 82 -1.30 -20.43 10.85
C ASP A 82 -1.90 -21.33 9.76
N LEU A 83 -2.50 -20.76 8.70
CA LEU A 83 -3.12 -21.47 7.58
C LEU A 83 -2.41 -21.19 6.25
N ILE A 84 -2.04 -19.94 6.00
CA ILE A 84 -1.39 -19.48 4.77
C ILE A 84 -0.49 -18.29 5.05
N ARG A 85 0.66 -18.25 4.39
CA ARG A 85 1.68 -17.21 4.52
C ARG A 85 2.13 -16.78 3.13
N ILE A 86 2.13 -15.48 2.89
CA ILE A 86 2.63 -14.91 1.64
C ILE A 86 4.09 -14.51 1.78
N ALA A 87 4.94 -14.99 0.89
CA ALA A 87 6.33 -14.56 0.80
C ALA A 87 6.45 -13.33 -0.11
N ARG A 88 5.78 -13.35 -1.27
CA ARG A 88 5.75 -12.24 -2.23
C ARG A 88 4.41 -12.19 -2.99
N PRO A 89 3.87 -11.00 -3.29
CA PRO A 89 4.26 -9.69 -2.76
C PRO A 89 3.98 -9.58 -1.25
N ARG A 90 4.69 -8.68 -0.56
CA ARG A 90 4.40 -8.31 0.83
C ARG A 90 3.37 -7.18 0.87
N PRO A 91 2.64 -7.01 1.98
CA PRO A 91 1.70 -5.90 2.10
C PRO A 91 2.36 -4.53 1.85
N GLY A 92 1.69 -3.69 1.07
CA GLY A 92 2.16 -2.37 0.65
C GLY A 92 3.11 -2.37 -0.55
N ASP A 93 3.58 -3.54 -1.01
CA ASP A 93 4.47 -3.62 -2.17
C ASP A 93 3.82 -3.03 -3.43
N THR A 94 4.63 -2.32 -4.21
CA THR A 94 4.23 -1.85 -5.54
C THR A 94 4.44 -2.95 -6.57
N VAL A 95 3.36 -3.37 -7.23
CA VAL A 95 3.34 -4.47 -8.19
C VAL A 95 3.09 -4.01 -9.63
N SER A 96 3.53 -4.83 -10.58
CA SER A 96 3.29 -4.68 -12.02
C SER A 96 2.90 -6.02 -12.63
N SER A 97 2.24 -5.99 -13.79
CA SER A 97 1.89 -7.21 -14.54
C SER A 97 3.08 -7.62 -15.42
N PRO A 98 3.46 -8.92 -15.47
CA PRO A 98 2.93 -10.02 -14.66
C PRO A 98 3.43 -10.00 -13.21
N LEU A 99 2.57 -10.41 -12.26
CA LEU A 99 2.87 -10.47 -10.84
C LEU A 99 3.24 -11.90 -10.43
N ALA A 100 4.47 -12.09 -9.94
CA ALA A 100 4.86 -13.32 -9.28
C ALA A 100 4.28 -13.37 -7.85
N ILE A 101 3.62 -14.47 -7.52
CA ILE A 101 3.02 -14.74 -6.21
C ILE A 101 3.67 -15.99 -5.65
N GLU A 102 4.24 -15.90 -4.46
CA GLU A 102 4.91 -16.99 -3.77
C GLU A 102 4.55 -17.01 -2.28
N GLY A 103 4.49 -18.20 -1.71
CA GLY A 103 4.19 -18.38 -0.29
C GLY A 103 4.09 -19.85 0.07
N GLU A 104 3.47 -20.12 1.22
CA GLU A 104 3.18 -21.46 1.70
C GLU A 104 1.78 -21.51 2.33
N ALA A 105 1.08 -22.63 2.17
CA ALA A 105 -0.23 -22.84 2.77
C ALA A 105 -0.36 -24.27 3.30
N ARG A 106 -1.23 -24.49 4.29
CA ARG A 106 -1.55 -25.84 4.74
C ARG A 106 -2.35 -26.59 3.68
N GLY A 107 -2.27 -27.92 3.68
CA GLY A 107 -2.95 -28.76 2.72
C GLY A 107 -4.46 -28.50 2.57
N ALA A 108 -5.13 -28.19 3.67
CA ALA A 108 -6.56 -27.86 3.68
C ALA A 108 -6.92 -26.57 2.91
N TRP A 109 -5.94 -25.75 2.52
CA TRP A 109 -6.14 -24.56 1.70
C TRP A 109 -6.28 -24.90 0.20
N PHE A 110 -5.71 -26.02 -0.22
CA PHE A 110 -5.68 -26.47 -1.60
C PHE A 110 -6.86 -27.40 -1.92
N PHE A 111 -7.28 -27.36 -3.18
CA PHE A 111 -8.08 -28.39 -3.81
C PHE A 111 -7.48 -28.70 -5.18
N GLU A 112 -7.33 -29.99 -5.51
CA GLU A 112 -6.63 -30.42 -6.73
C GLU A 112 -5.24 -29.75 -6.89
N ALA A 113 -4.48 -29.66 -5.79
CA ALA A 113 -3.15 -29.03 -5.73
C ALA A 113 -3.10 -27.53 -6.06
N SER A 114 -4.22 -26.82 -6.08
CA SER A 114 -4.25 -25.39 -6.37
C SER A 114 -5.31 -24.63 -5.57
N PHE A 115 -5.28 -23.31 -5.66
CA PHE A 115 -6.35 -22.42 -5.20
C PHE A 115 -6.32 -21.11 -6.01
N PRO A 116 -7.43 -20.38 -6.14
CA PRO A 116 -7.46 -19.16 -6.93
C PRO A 116 -6.80 -17.97 -6.22
N ALA A 117 -5.93 -17.27 -6.95
CA ALA A 117 -5.40 -15.97 -6.58
C ALA A 117 -6.07 -14.88 -7.44
N TYR A 118 -6.74 -13.93 -6.80
CA TYR A 118 -7.42 -12.81 -7.44
C TYR A 118 -6.71 -11.50 -7.15
N ILE A 119 -6.76 -10.57 -8.09
CA ILE A 119 -6.29 -9.21 -7.86
C ILE A 119 -7.41 -8.21 -8.18
N PHE A 120 -7.61 -7.28 -7.26
CA PHE A 120 -8.62 -6.23 -7.34
C PHE A 120 -7.98 -4.85 -7.20
N ASP A 121 -8.56 -3.85 -7.84
CA ASP A 121 -8.27 -2.45 -7.53
C ASP A 121 -9.09 -1.97 -6.31
N ALA A 122 -8.83 -0.75 -5.84
CA ALA A 122 -9.51 -0.17 -4.68
C ALA A 122 -11.01 0.08 -4.88
N ASP A 123 -11.49 0.12 -6.14
CA ASP A 123 -12.91 0.28 -6.47
C ASP A 123 -13.65 -1.08 -6.47
N GLY A 124 -12.94 -2.18 -6.23
CA GLY A 124 -13.47 -3.54 -6.23
C GLY A 124 -13.53 -4.18 -7.63
N ASN A 125 -12.89 -3.61 -8.64
CA ASN A 125 -12.83 -4.21 -9.97
C ASN A 125 -11.81 -5.35 -9.99
N LYS A 126 -12.24 -6.54 -10.41
CA LYS A 126 -11.33 -7.68 -10.63
C LYS A 126 -10.47 -7.43 -11.86
N LEU A 127 -9.16 -7.30 -11.66
CA LEU A 127 -8.20 -7.05 -12.75
C LEU A 127 -7.65 -8.35 -13.35
N GLY A 128 -7.61 -9.43 -12.57
CA GLY A 128 -7.06 -10.72 -12.99
C GLY A 128 -7.32 -11.85 -11.99
N VAL A 129 -7.11 -13.07 -12.44
CA VAL A 129 -7.15 -14.29 -11.63
C VAL A 129 -6.20 -15.33 -12.23
N THR A 130 -5.51 -16.08 -11.38
CA THR A 130 -4.71 -17.25 -11.79
C THR A 130 -4.78 -18.32 -10.71
N PRO A 131 -4.68 -19.62 -11.03
CA PRO A 131 -4.43 -20.63 -10.02
C PRO A 131 -3.03 -20.45 -9.43
N ALA A 132 -2.92 -20.51 -8.10
CA ALA A 132 -1.68 -20.70 -7.37
C ALA A 132 -1.50 -22.19 -7.10
N GLU A 133 -0.40 -22.75 -7.60
CA GLU A 133 -0.16 -24.19 -7.59
C GLU A 133 0.79 -24.58 -6.46
N ALA A 134 0.45 -25.66 -5.76
CA ALA A 134 1.35 -26.31 -4.82
C ALA A 134 2.64 -26.79 -5.50
N ARG A 135 3.73 -26.78 -4.75
CA ARG A 135 5.06 -27.21 -5.18
C ARG A 135 5.51 -28.44 -4.38
N GLY A 136 4.65 -29.46 -4.38
CA GLY A 136 4.89 -30.74 -3.69
C GLY A 136 3.59 -31.45 -3.33
N GLU A 137 3.72 -32.49 -2.51
CA GLU A 137 2.57 -33.19 -1.92
C GLU A 137 1.77 -32.24 -1.03
N TRP A 138 0.51 -31.99 -1.41
CA TRP A 138 -0.33 -30.98 -0.78
C TRP A 138 -1.30 -31.56 0.25
N MET A 139 -1.60 -32.86 0.23
CA MET A 139 -2.53 -33.51 1.18
C MET A 139 -1.85 -33.77 2.53
N THR A 140 -1.28 -32.73 3.13
CA THR A 140 -0.53 -32.79 4.39
C THR A 140 -1.03 -31.74 5.38
N GLY A 141 -0.75 -31.97 6.67
CA GLY A 141 -0.99 -30.95 7.70
C GLY A 141 0.05 -29.84 7.70
N ASP A 142 1.17 -30.03 7.01
CA ASP A 142 2.31 -29.12 6.99
C ASP A 142 2.11 -27.97 5.99
N PHE A 143 2.99 -26.98 6.05
CA PHE A 143 3.03 -25.91 5.08
C PHE A 143 3.66 -26.41 3.78
N VAL A 144 2.95 -26.18 2.68
CA VAL A 144 3.33 -26.58 1.33
C VAL A 144 3.55 -25.31 0.51
N PRO A 145 4.73 -25.12 -0.10
CA PRO A 145 4.99 -23.94 -0.91
C PRO A 145 4.05 -23.88 -2.12
N PHE A 146 3.64 -22.68 -2.52
CA PHE A 146 2.88 -22.45 -3.74
C PHE A 146 3.52 -21.37 -4.61
N ARG A 147 3.24 -21.39 -5.92
CA ARG A 147 3.58 -20.30 -6.83
C ARG A 147 2.49 -20.03 -7.85
N ALA A 148 2.37 -18.76 -8.23
CA ALA A 148 1.53 -18.29 -9.32
C ALA A 148 2.23 -17.16 -10.09
N VAL A 149 1.89 -17.00 -11.36
CA VAL A 149 2.22 -15.81 -12.15
C VAL A 149 0.91 -15.24 -12.66
N LEU A 150 0.52 -14.09 -12.12
CA LEU A 150 -0.77 -13.48 -12.39
C LEU A 150 -0.60 -12.34 -13.40
N GLU A 151 -1.20 -12.49 -14.57
CA GLU A 151 -1.42 -11.38 -15.50
C GLU A 151 -2.69 -10.62 -15.13
N PHE A 152 -2.62 -9.29 -15.12
CA PHE A 152 -3.78 -8.45 -14.80
C PHE A 152 -3.91 -7.24 -15.72
N LYS A 153 -5.16 -6.78 -15.86
CA LYS A 153 -5.55 -5.58 -16.61
C LYS A 153 -5.01 -4.33 -15.94
N ARG A 154 -4.90 -3.23 -16.70
CA ARG A 154 -4.50 -1.94 -16.15
C ARG A 154 -5.45 -1.52 -15.00
N PRO A 155 -4.94 -1.20 -13.80
CA PRO A 155 -5.74 -0.77 -12.66
C PRO A 155 -6.30 0.64 -12.87
N ALA A 156 -7.49 0.92 -12.31
CA ALA A 156 -8.08 2.26 -12.30
C ALA A 156 -7.57 3.13 -11.13
N THR A 157 -7.06 2.49 -10.07
CA THR A 157 -6.60 3.15 -8.84
C THR A 157 -5.15 2.76 -8.51
N GLU A 158 -4.50 3.54 -7.65
CA GLU A 158 -3.13 3.28 -7.21
C GLU A 158 -3.05 2.13 -6.17
N ARG A 159 -4.17 1.85 -5.50
CA ARG A 159 -4.26 0.84 -4.44
C ARG A 159 -5.04 -0.37 -4.93
N GLY A 160 -4.74 -1.53 -4.37
CA GLY A 160 -5.43 -2.77 -4.68
C GLY A 160 -5.33 -3.79 -3.57
N THR A 161 -5.94 -4.95 -3.81
CA THR A 161 -5.85 -6.11 -2.92
C THR A 161 -5.57 -7.35 -3.74
N LEU A 162 -4.53 -8.09 -3.36
CA LEU A 162 -4.34 -9.48 -3.76
C LEU A 162 -5.11 -10.36 -2.78
N ILE A 163 -5.99 -11.22 -3.28
CA ILE A 163 -6.79 -12.15 -2.49
C ILE A 163 -6.38 -13.58 -2.87
N LEU A 164 -5.80 -14.30 -1.92
CA LEU A 164 -5.60 -15.74 -2.04
C LEU A 164 -6.80 -16.41 -1.39
N LYS A 165 -7.71 -16.94 -2.20
CA LYS A 165 -8.95 -17.54 -1.68
C LYS A 165 -8.77 -19.03 -1.54
N LYS A 166 -9.12 -19.59 -0.39
CA LYS A 166 -9.18 -21.04 -0.16
C LYS A 166 -10.21 -21.63 -1.11
N ASP A 167 -9.87 -22.76 -1.74
CA ASP A 167 -10.84 -23.42 -2.59
C ASP A 167 -11.94 -24.06 -1.74
N ASN A 168 -13.19 -23.93 -2.20
CA ASN A 168 -14.37 -24.41 -1.48
C ASN A 168 -15.34 -25.10 -2.45
N PRO A 169 -15.07 -26.36 -2.83
CA PRO A 169 -15.91 -27.12 -3.75
C PRO A 169 -17.34 -27.35 -3.26
N SER A 170 -17.56 -27.33 -1.95
CA SER A 170 -18.89 -27.51 -1.34
C SER A 170 -19.79 -26.28 -1.49
N GLY A 171 -19.20 -25.09 -1.68
CA GLY A 171 -19.92 -23.81 -1.71
C GLY A 171 -20.51 -23.36 -0.36
N LEU A 172 -20.19 -24.05 0.73
CA LEU A 172 -20.70 -23.75 2.07
C LEU A 172 -19.91 -22.60 2.71
N PRO A 173 -20.55 -21.51 3.21
CA PRO A 173 -19.87 -20.34 3.74
C PRO A 173 -18.89 -20.63 4.89
N GLU A 174 -19.15 -21.65 5.70
CA GLU A 174 -18.27 -22.09 6.80
C GLU A 174 -16.92 -22.65 6.33
N HIS A 175 -16.79 -22.92 5.03
CA HIS A 175 -15.56 -23.41 4.42
C HIS A 175 -14.84 -22.36 3.58
N ASP A 176 -15.46 -21.19 3.39
CA ASP A 176 -14.85 -20.04 2.74
C ASP A 176 -13.76 -19.46 3.65
N ASP A 177 -12.58 -19.25 3.08
CA ASP A 177 -11.53 -18.50 3.74
C ASP A 177 -10.69 -17.74 2.69
N GLU A 178 -10.05 -16.67 3.10
CA GLU A 178 -9.19 -15.87 2.23
C GLU A 178 -8.09 -15.14 3.01
N LEU A 179 -6.93 -15.03 2.38
CA LEU A 179 -5.87 -14.11 2.76
C LEU A 179 -5.93 -12.89 1.85
N ARG A 180 -6.07 -11.70 2.45
CA ARG A 180 -6.14 -10.40 1.80
C ARG A 180 -4.82 -9.67 2.03
N VAL A 181 -4.16 -9.29 0.95
CA VAL A 181 -2.84 -8.64 0.95
C VAL A 181 -2.99 -7.28 0.26
N PRO A 182 -2.96 -6.16 1.01
CA PRO A 182 -2.96 -4.83 0.43
C PRO A 182 -1.73 -4.62 -0.45
N ILE A 183 -1.92 -4.10 -1.64
CA ILE A 183 -0.85 -3.85 -2.62
C ILE A 183 -1.03 -2.49 -3.26
N ARG A 184 0.02 -2.01 -3.93
CA ARG A 184 0.00 -0.78 -4.72
C ARG A 184 0.30 -1.11 -6.17
N PHE A 185 -0.22 -0.31 -7.08
CA PHE A 185 0.10 -0.41 -8.49
C PHE A 185 1.01 0.73 -8.91
N ARG A 186 1.93 0.45 -9.81
CA ARG A 186 2.60 1.51 -10.56
C ARG A 186 1.62 2.04 -11.59
N THR A 187 0.86 3.08 -11.29
CA THR A 187 0.09 3.80 -12.31
C THR A 187 1.08 4.25 -13.41
N PRO A 188 0.78 4.02 -14.70
CA PRO A 188 1.48 4.75 -15.75
C PRO A 188 1.23 6.23 -15.45
N GLN A 189 2.30 7.01 -15.27
CA GLN A 189 2.19 8.45 -14.98
C GLN A 189 1.12 9.07 -15.89
N GLY A 190 -0.04 9.42 -15.30
CA GLY A 190 -0.96 10.34 -15.92
C GLY A 190 -0.23 11.67 -15.97
N SER A 191 0.07 12.13 -17.19
CA SER A 191 0.46 13.49 -17.55
C SER A 191 0.35 14.49 -16.40
N ALA A 192 1.41 14.63 -15.60
CA ALA A 192 1.66 15.89 -14.94
C ALA A 192 1.99 16.86 -16.07
N GLY A 193 0.99 17.68 -16.44
CA GLY A 193 1.21 18.84 -17.27
C GLY A 193 2.39 19.63 -16.72
N HIS A 194 3.30 19.99 -17.62
CA HIS A 194 4.39 20.91 -17.36
C HIS A 194 3.89 22.24 -16.80
#